data_AF-A0A0Q9MBL9-F1
#
_entry.id   AF-A0A0Q9MBL9-F1
#
_cell.length_a   1.000
_cell.length_b   1.000
_cell.length_c   1.000
_cell.angle_alpha   90.00
_cell.angle_beta   90.00
_cell.angle_gamma   90.00
#
_symmetry.space_group_name_H-M   'P 1'
#
loop_
_entity.id
_entity.type
_entity.pdbx_description
1 polymer ?
#
loop_
_entity_poly.entity_id
_entity_poly.type
_entity_poly.pdbx_seq_one_letter_code
_entity_poly.pdbx_strand_id
1 'polypeptide(L)'
;MDLLLKLHKEQEGGIVLEASLILPLFLAFVVGLVLFIQIALVEMALQSGVSEATKSIAGQLYPVRILVQEAQSKYDQSRAAEMFNTVVDQVQSAREHVTSTEEIANEYAAYIPDSLLELIRWEKEKRVLGEGMAQDELNEFYQSQVMPRMLAAFTPIVFAFCDVKLVNKRNFKVISVTLPSLKQDGEAFFGIEAQLIYQLPIPFMSQTIVLKKRGYERAWVGA
;
A
#
# COMPACT_ATOMS: atom_id res chain seq x y z
N MET A 1 -12.58 77.35 -6.77
CA MET A 1 -12.55 76.72 -8.11
C MET A 1 -11.51 75.60 -8.20
N ASP A 2 -10.42 75.65 -7.42
CA ASP A 2 -9.38 74.59 -7.39
C ASP A 2 -9.80 73.24 -6.81
N LEU A 3 -10.84 73.17 -5.95
CA LEU A 3 -11.25 71.90 -5.32
C LEU A 3 -11.90 70.93 -6.31
N LEU A 4 -12.65 71.44 -7.30
CA LEU A 4 -13.34 70.62 -8.30
C LEU A 4 -12.38 70.04 -9.36
N LEU A 5 -11.31 70.77 -9.69
CA LEU A 5 -10.25 70.27 -10.57
C LEU A 5 -9.42 69.17 -9.91
N LYS A 6 -9.27 69.20 -8.58
CA LYS A 6 -8.49 68.20 -7.84
C LYS A 6 -9.20 66.85 -7.73
N LEU A 7 -10.52 66.83 -7.62
CA LEU A 7 -11.36 65.62 -7.60
C LEU A 7 -11.44 64.91 -8.95
N HIS A 8 -11.42 65.65 -10.07
CA HIS A 8 -11.45 65.04 -11.40
C HIS A 8 -10.14 64.29 -11.73
N LYS A 9 -9.01 64.75 -11.18
CA LYS A 9 -7.69 64.13 -11.35
C LYS A 9 -7.54 62.81 -10.57
N GLU A 10 -8.37 62.57 -9.55
CA GLU A 10 -8.38 61.30 -8.80
C GLU A 10 -9.13 60.18 -9.53
N GLN A 11 -10.03 60.49 -10.47
CA GLN A 11 -10.78 59.47 -11.22
C GLN A 11 -10.00 58.85 -12.39
N GLU A 12 -9.04 59.56 -12.99
CA GLU A 12 -8.17 59.02 -14.05
C GLU A 12 -7.25 57.90 -13.55
N GLY A 13 -6.84 57.94 -12.27
CA GLY A 13 -6.06 56.88 -11.63
C GLY A 13 -6.88 55.62 -11.31
N GLY A 14 -8.20 55.77 -11.11
CA GLY A 14 -9.12 54.67 -10.82
C GLY A 14 -9.26 53.69 -11.97
N ILE A 15 -9.36 54.18 -13.21
CA ILE A 15 -9.48 53.34 -14.41
C ILE A 15 -8.23 52.46 -14.61
N VAL A 16 -7.04 53.03 -14.36
CA VAL A 16 -5.78 52.28 -14.45
C VAL A 16 -5.68 51.24 -13.33
N LEU A 17 -6.12 51.58 -12.11
CA LEU A 17 -6.14 50.66 -10.98
C LEU A 17 -7.11 49.49 -11.23
N GLU A 18 -8.31 49.77 -11.72
CA GLU A 18 -9.31 48.76 -12.08
C GLU A 18 -8.77 47.83 -13.18
N ALA A 19 -8.18 48.37 -14.25
CA ALA A 19 -7.56 47.59 -15.31
C ALA A 19 -6.39 46.72 -14.81
N SER A 20 -5.59 47.25 -13.89
CA SER A 20 -4.44 46.53 -13.29
C SER A 20 -4.86 45.37 -12.39
N LEU A 21 -6.10 45.39 -11.87
CA LEU A 21 -6.63 44.34 -10.99
C LEU A 21 -7.38 43.26 -11.79
N ILE A 22 -7.97 43.62 -12.94
CA ILE A 22 -8.65 42.67 -13.84
C ILE A 22 -7.66 41.65 -14.42
N LEU A 23 -6.47 42.09 -14.87
CA LEU A 23 -5.51 41.18 -15.53
C LEU A 23 -5.00 40.06 -14.59
N PRO A 24 -4.52 40.34 -13.35
CA PRO A 24 -4.14 39.31 -12.39
C PRO A 24 -5.31 38.38 -12.02
N LEU A 25 -6.53 38.92 -11.89
CA LEU A 25 -7.71 38.12 -11.59
C LEU A 25 -8.04 37.14 -12.73
N PHE A 26 -7.99 37.62 -13.98
CA PHE A 26 -8.17 36.78 -15.16
C PHE A 26 -7.09 35.69 -15.26
N LEU A 27 -5.83 36.04 -14.99
CA LEU A 27 -4.75 35.06 -14.98
C LEU A 27 -4.91 34.03 -13.85
N ALA A 28 -5.33 34.45 -12.65
CA ALA A 28 -5.65 33.54 -11.56
C ALA A 28 -6.78 32.56 -11.93
N PHE A 29 -7.80 33.04 -12.67
CA PHE A 29 -8.86 32.19 -13.19
C PHE A 29 -8.33 31.14 -14.20
N VAL A 30 -7.54 31.55 -15.18
CA VAL A 30 -6.94 30.63 -16.17
C VAL A 30 -6.02 29.62 -15.50
N VAL A 31 -5.16 30.06 -14.58
CA VAL A 31 -4.30 29.18 -13.77
C VAL A 31 -5.15 28.20 -12.96
N GLY A 32 -6.24 28.67 -12.35
CA GLY A 32 -7.20 27.82 -11.64
C GLY A 32 -7.79 26.71 -12.52
N LEU A 33 -8.19 27.02 -13.75
CA LEU A 33 -8.67 26.02 -14.71
C LEU A 33 -7.57 25.01 -15.06
N VAL A 34 -6.34 25.46 -15.32
CA VAL A 34 -5.21 24.58 -15.60
C VAL A 34 -4.93 23.65 -14.41
N LEU A 35 -5.01 24.17 -13.18
CA LEU A 35 -4.83 23.36 -11.96
C LEU A 35 -5.91 22.29 -11.83
N PHE A 36 -7.19 22.61 -12.09
CA PHE A 36 -8.26 21.61 -12.05
C PHE A 36 -8.05 20.50 -13.08
N ILE A 37 -7.65 20.86 -14.30
CA ILE A 37 -7.34 19.87 -15.35
C ILE A 37 -6.18 18.98 -14.89
N GLN A 38 -5.10 19.55 -14.36
CA GLN A 38 -3.95 18.78 -13.89
C GLN A 38 -4.30 17.83 -12.75
N ILE A 39 -5.07 18.28 -11.76
CA ILE A 39 -5.53 17.45 -10.64
C ILE A 39 -6.39 16.30 -11.18
N ALA A 40 -7.33 16.58 -12.08
CA ALA A 40 -8.21 15.56 -12.66
C ALA A 40 -7.42 14.49 -13.45
N LEU A 41 -6.40 14.89 -14.22
CA LEU A 41 -5.55 13.94 -14.95
C LEU A 41 -4.80 13.00 -13.99
N VAL A 42 -4.21 13.56 -12.93
CA VAL A 42 -3.49 12.79 -11.91
C VAL A 42 -4.44 11.87 -11.14
N GLU A 43 -5.62 12.36 -10.81
CA GLU A 43 -6.66 11.61 -10.12
C GLU A 43 -7.14 10.40 -10.94
N MET A 44 -7.39 10.59 -12.24
CA MET A 44 -7.76 9.52 -13.16
C MET A 44 -6.63 8.52 -13.35
N ALA A 45 -5.38 8.97 -13.50
CA ALA A 45 -4.23 8.10 -13.63
C ALA A 45 -4.03 7.22 -12.39
N LEU A 46 -4.19 7.81 -11.19
CA LEU A 46 -4.13 7.08 -9.93
C LEU A 46 -5.26 6.06 -9.82
N GLN A 47 -6.50 6.46 -10.11
CA GLN A 47 -7.66 5.56 -10.06
C GLN A 47 -7.52 4.39 -11.04
N SER A 48 -7.07 4.66 -12.27
CA SER A 48 -6.88 3.61 -13.29
C SER A 48 -5.78 2.64 -12.86
N GLY A 49 -4.64 3.13 -12.39
CA GLY A 49 -3.54 2.25 -11.95
C GLY A 49 -3.92 1.38 -10.76
N VAL A 50 -4.61 1.95 -9.76
CA VAL A 50 -5.10 1.19 -8.60
C VAL A 50 -6.14 0.14 -9.02
N SER A 51 -7.08 0.50 -9.89
CA SER A 51 -8.13 -0.41 -10.35
C SER A 51 -7.54 -1.60 -11.14
N GLU A 52 -6.66 -1.33 -12.10
CA GLU A 52 -6.03 -2.38 -12.90
C GLU A 52 -5.08 -3.27 -12.07
N ALA A 53 -4.32 -2.69 -11.15
CA ALA A 53 -3.53 -3.47 -10.20
C ALA A 53 -4.41 -4.37 -9.34
N THR A 54 -5.53 -3.84 -8.83
CA THR A 54 -6.47 -4.61 -8.01
C THR A 54 -7.04 -5.77 -8.79
N LYS A 55 -7.48 -5.56 -10.04
CA LYS A 55 -7.98 -6.63 -10.92
C LYS A 55 -6.93 -7.69 -11.20
N SER A 56 -5.72 -7.28 -11.56
CA SER A 56 -4.62 -8.18 -11.89
C SER A 56 -4.25 -9.06 -10.69
N ILE A 57 -4.12 -8.45 -9.50
CA ILE A 57 -3.79 -9.18 -8.27
C ILE A 57 -4.97 -10.07 -7.86
N ALA A 58 -6.20 -9.57 -7.89
CA ALA A 58 -7.39 -10.33 -7.52
C ALA A 58 -7.57 -11.61 -8.36
N GLY A 59 -7.22 -11.57 -9.64
CA GLY A 59 -7.25 -12.74 -10.53
C GLY A 59 -6.17 -13.78 -10.21
N GLN A 60 -5.06 -13.38 -9.60
CA GLN A 60 -3.92 -14.25 -9.25
C GLN A 60 -3.98 -14.78 -7.81
N LEU A 61 -5.05 -14.52 -7.06
CA LEU A 61 -5.15 -14.97 -5.67
C LEU A 61 -5.45 -16.46 -5.51
N TYR A 62 -5.96 -17.14 -6.54
CA TYR A 62 -6.32 -18.56 -6.44
C TYR A 62 -5.14 -19.49 -6.09
N PRO A 63 -3.96 -19.45 -6.78
CA PRO A 63 -2.82 -20.28 -6.41
C PRO A 63 -2.34 -20.05 -4.98
N VAL A 64 -2.42 -18.80 -4.51
CA VAL A 64 -2.04 -18.43 -3.13
C VAL A 64 -2.99 -19.09 -2.13
N ARG A 65 -4.29 -19.15 -2.42
CA ARG A 65 -5.27 -19.86 -1.57
C ARG A 65 -4.94 -21.35 -1.48
N ILE A 66 -4.61 -22.01 -2.59
CA ILE A 66 -4.29 -23.45 -2.59
C ILE A 66 -3.06 -23.74 -1.73
N LEU A 67 -2.00 -22.94 -1.84
CA LEU A 67 -0.81 -23.09 -1.00
C LEU A 67 -1.13 -22.91 0.49
N VAL A 68 -1.95 -21.93 0.84
CA VAL A 68 -2.38 -21.70 2.23
C VAL A 68 -3.26 -22.84 2.73
N GLN A 69 -4.17 -23.36 1.92
CA GLN A 69 -5.05 -24.47 2.26
C GLN A 69 -4.28 -25.79 2.38
N GLU A 70 -3.29 -26.02 1.53
CA GLU A 70 -2.40 -27.18 1.62
C GLU A 70 -1.52 -27.10 2.87
N ALA A 71 -1.01 -25.91 3.22
CA ALA A 71 -0.29 -25.70 4.47
C ALA A 71 -1.18 -25.93 5.70
N GLN A 72 -2.41 -25.42 5.69
CA GLN A 72 -3.38 -25.60 6.79
C GLN A 72 -3.83 -27.06 6.92
N SER A 73 -4.14 -27.75 5.82
CA SER A 73 -4.54 -29.17 5.87
C SER A 73 -3.39 -30.09 6.29
N LYS A 74 -2.15 -29.78 5.91
CA LYS A 74 -0.94 -30.47 6.41
C LYS A 74 -0.62 -30.14 7.88
N TYR A 75 -1.15 -29.03 8.39
CA TYR A 75 -1.03 -28.61 9.79
C TYR A 75 -2.11 -29.23 10.69
N ASP A 76 -3.35 -29.33 10.21
CA ASP A 76 -4.49 -29.92 10.91
C ASP A 76 -4.44 -31.46 10.96
N GLN A 77 -3.80 -32.10 9.97
CA GLN A 77 -3.50 -33.54 10.02
C GLN A 77 -2.26 -33.77 10.89
N SER A 78 -2.53 -33.91 12.19
CA SER A 78 -1.62 -34.07 13.33
C SER A 78 -0.45 -35.07 13.17
N ARG A 79 0.52 -34.73 12.31
CA ARG A 79 1.84 -35.37 12.24
C ARG A 79 2.96 -34.37 11.93
N ALA A 80 2.62 -33.25 11.30
CA ALA A 80 3.59 -32.19 11.07
C ALA A 80 3.94 -31.47 12.39
N ALA A 81 3.03 -31.28 13.36
CA ALA A 81 3.35 -30.60 14.63
C ALA A 81 4.38 -31.33 15.51
N GLU A 82 4.38 -32.68 15.53
CA GLU A 82 5.41 -33.48 16.19
C GLU A 82 6.71 -33.52 15.36
N MET A 83 6.59 -33.58 14.03
CA MET A 83 7.73 -33.49 13.12
C MET A 83 8.37 -32.10 13.14
N PHE A 84 7.62 -31.01 13.39
CA PHE A 84 8.08 -29.62 13.44
C PHE A 84 8.87 -29.32 14.71
N ASN A 85 8.50 -29.90 15.86
CA ASN A 85 9.34 -29.84 17.06
C ASN A 85 10.65 -30.60 16.82
N THR A 86 10.56 -31.79 16.20
CA THR A 86 11.72 -32.59 15.84
C THR A 86 12.63 -31.86 14.85
N VAL A 87 12.08 -31.19 13.82
CA VAL A 87 12.86 -30.44 12.81
C VAL A 87 13.47 -29.17 13.38
N VAL A 88 12.82 -28.46 14.31
CA VAL A 88 13.42 -27.30 14.98
C VAL A 88 14.59 -27.72 15.87
N ASP A 89 14.41 -28.79 16.65
CA ASP A 89 15.48 -29.35 17.50
C ASP A 89 16.60 -29.99 16.66
N GLN A 90 16.27 -30.58 15.51
CA GLN A 90 17.19 -31.21 14.58
C GLN A 90 17.93 -30.18 13.70
N VAL A 91 17.34 -29.04 13.35
CA VAL A 91 18.03 -27.92 12.67
C VAL A 91 19.01 -27.23 13.62
N GLN A 92 18.64 -27.09 14.90
CA GLN A 92 19.49 -26.49 15.90
C GLN A 92 20.67 -27.41 16.26
N SER A 93 20.42 -28.72 16.44
CA SER A 93 21.49 -29.71 16.65
C SER A 93 22.30 -30.00 15.39
N ALA A 94 21.70 -29.97 14.19
CA ALA A 94 22.45 -30.07 12.94
C ALA A 94 23.41 -28.90 12.78
N ARG A 95 23.01 -27.66 13.08
CA ARG A 95 23.94 -26.51 13.09
C ARG A 95 25.08 -26.65 14.10
N GLU A 96 24.85 -27.36 15.21
CA GLU A 96 25.89 -27.68 16.21
C GLU A 96 26.77 -28.90 15.83
N HIS A 97 26.33 -29.72 14.86
CA HIS A 97 27.02 -30.96 14.44
C HIS A 97 27.38 -31.02 12.94
N VAL A 98 27.42 -29.89 12.20
CA VAL A 98 27.96 -29.84 10.81
C VAL A 98 29.49 -29.97 10.79
N THR A 99 30.01 -31.04 11.36
CA THR A 99 31.35 -31.57 11.02
C THR A 99 31.32 -33.10 11.14
N SER A 100 30.36 -33.76 10.49
CA SER A 100 30.64 -35.10 9.96
C SER A 100 29.58 -35.54 8.95
N THR A 101 30.09 -35.99 7.84
CA THR A 101 29.44 -36.54 6.66
C THR A 101 28.67 -37.83 6.99
N GLU A 102 27.70 -38.15 6.13
CA GLU A 102 27.03 -39.46 5.91
C GLU A 102 25.58 -39.60 6.41
N GLU A 103 24.65 -38.80 5.85
CA GLU A 103 23.33 -39.29 5.42
C GLU A 103 22.59 -38.23 4.60
N ILE A 104 22.46 -38.47 3.29
CA ILE A 104 21.99 -37.52 2.26
C ILE A 104 20.45 -37.34 2.30
N ALA A 105 19.81 -37.53 3.46
CA ALA A 105 18.37 -37.29 3.66
C ALA A 105 18.06 -35.95 4.37
N ASN A 106 19.07 -35.24 4.89
CA ASN A 106 18.91 -34.07 5.78
C ASN A 106 19.20 -32.69 5.15
N GLU A 107 19.40 -32.60 3.84
CA GLU A 107 19.94 -31.38 3.21
C GLU A 107 18.92 -30.24 3.07
N TYR A 108 17.62 -30.53 3.10
CA TYR A 108 16.58 -29.51 2.89
C TYR A 108 16.36 -28.59 4.11
N ALA A 109 16.76 -29.01 5.31
CA ALA A 109 16.57 -28.24 6.53
C ALA A 109 17.56 -27.06 6.65
N ALA A 110 18.76 -27.19 6.04
CA ALA A 110 19.79 -26.16 6.03
C ALA A 110 19.50 -25.01 5.04
N TYR A 111 18.61 -25.25 4.06
CA TYR A 111 18.21 -24.27 3.05
C TYR A 111 16.96 -23.47 3.42
N ILE A 112 16.38 -23.69 4.60
CA ILE A 112 15.26 -22.88 5.09
C ILE A 112 15.78 -21.47 5.38
N PRO A 113 15.33 -20.43 4.65
CA PRO A 113 15.75 -19.06 4.89
C PRO A 113 15.38 -18.63 6.31
N ASP A 114 16.24 -17.83 6.95
CA ASP A 114 16.03 -17.35 8.32
C ASP A 114 14.68 -16.63 8.51
N SER A 115 14.14 -16.04 7.44
CA SER A 115 12.81 -15.40 7.42
C SER A 115 11.64 -16.37 7.64
N LEU A 116 11.75 -17.63 7.21
CA LEU A 116 10.75 -18.66 7.48
C LEU A 116 10.91 -19.21 8.90
N LEU A 117 12.14 -19.34 9.40
CA LEU A 117 12.41 -19.70 10.79
C LEU A 117 11.83 -18.67 11.77
N GLU A 118 11.92 -17.37 11.46
CA GLU A 118 11.28 -16.31 12.25
C GLU A 118 9.74 -16.42 12.23
N LEU A 119 9.15 -16.73 11.07
CA LEU A 119 7.70 -16.92 10.95
C LEU A 119 7.20 -18.12 11.77
N ILE A 120 7.98 -19.21 11.79
CA ILE A 120 7.67 -20.44 12.52
C ILE A 120 7.85 -20.23 14.03
N ARG A 121 8.91 -19.50 14.45
CA ARG A 121 9.10 -19.10 15.85
C ARG A 121 7.98 -18.20 16.34
N TRP A 122 7.56 -17.24 15.51
CA TRP A 122 6.42 -16.36 15.75
C TRP A 122 5.09 -17.13 15.91
N GLU A 123 4.91 -18.23 15.18
CA GLU A 123 3.74 -19.10 15.32
C GLU A 123 3.76 -19.92 16.62
N LYS A 124 4.94 -20.40 17.04
CA LYS A 124 5.14 -21.07 18.34
C LYS A 124 4.89 -20.10 19.50
N GLU A 125 5.36 -18.86 19.37
CA GLU A 125 5.14 -17.78 20.35
C GLU A 125 3.66 -17.41 20.47
N LYS A 126 2.93 -17.38 19.35
CA LYS A 126 1.46 -17.22 19.34
C LYS A 126 0.72 -18.27 20.17
N ARG A 127 1.23 -19.50 20.25
CA ARG A 127 0.59 -20.59 21.00
C ARG A 127 0.87 -20.49 22.51
N VAL A 128 2.08 -20.06 22.89
CA VAL A 128 2.48 -19.91 24.30
C VAL A 128 1.92 -18.62 24.91
N LEU A 129 1.77 -17.56 24.11
CA LEU A 129 1.19 -16.27 24.54
C LEU A 129 -0.33 -16.19 24.32
N GLY A 130 -0.91 -17.10 23.53
CA GLY A 130 -2.32 -17.15 23.17
C GLY A 130 -3.27 -17.59 24.29
N GLU A 131 -2.76 -18.02 25.44
CA GLU A 131 -3.57 -18.27 26.64
C GLU A 131 -3.74 -17.01 27.52
N GLY A 132 -3.14 -15.86 27.16
CA GLY A 132 -3.21 -14.63 27.97
C GLY A 132 -3.20 -13.28 27.25
N MET A 133 -2.90 -13.21 25.95
CA MET A 133 -2.89 -11.92 25.23
C MET A 133 -4.27 -11.52 24.72
N ALA A 134 -4.75 -10.34 25.11
CA ALA A 134 -5.99 -9.76 24.64
C ALA A 134 -5.96 -9.57 23.12
N GLN A 135 -7.09 -9.78 22.44
CA GLN A 135 -7.26 -9.61 20.99
C GLN A 135 -6.70 -8.26 20.46
N ASP A 136 -6.66 -7.26 21.33
CA ASP A 136 -6.16 -5.91 21.07
C ASP A 136 -4.63 -5.85 20.88
N GLU A 137 -3.84 -6.59 21.65
CA GLU A 137 -2.36 -6.59 21.54
C GLU A 137 -1.89 -7.32 20.26
N LEU A 138 -2.60 -8.38 19.86
CA LEU A 138 -2.37 -9.08 18.58
C LEU A 138 -2.71 -8.19 17.38
N ASN A 139 -3.79 -7.41 17.48
CA ASN A 139 -4.16 -6.43 16.45
C ASN A 139 -3.14 -5.30 16.37
N GLU A 140 -2.65 -4.81 17.50
CA GLU A 140 -1.66 -3.74 17.58
C GLU A 140 -0.30 -4.18 17.01
N PHE A 141 0.12 -5.41 17.25
CA PHE A 141 1.32 -6.00 16.64
C PHE A 141 1.18 -6.20 15.12
N TYR A 142 0.04 -6.71 14.66
CA TYR A 142 -0.25 -6.88 13.23
C TYR A 142 -0.23 -5.53 12.48
N GLN A 143 -0.83 -4.51 13.07
CA GLN A 143 -0.85 -3.15 12.52
C GLN A 143 0.54 -2.50 12.52
N SER A 144 1.36 -2.74 13.54
CA SER A 144 2.65 -2.05 13.71
C SER A 144 3.82 -2.68 12.95
N GLN A 145 3.86 -4.01 12.80
CA GLN A 145 5.03 -4.70 12.22
C GLN A 145 4.76 -5.36 10.87
N VAL A 146 3.58 -5.99 10.71
CA VAL A 146 3.27 -6.79 9.51
C VAL A 146 2.68 -5.91 8.41
N MET A 147 1.69 -5.09 8.75
CA MET A 147 1.02 -4.20 7.81
C MET A 147 2.00 -3.29 7.03
N PRO A 148 2.94 -2.54 7.66
CA PRO A 148 3.82 -1.64 6.91
C PRO A 148 4.74 -2.37 5.93
N ARG A 149 5.23 -3.57 6.28
CA ARG A 149 6.07 -4.39 5.37
C ARG A 149 5.26 -4.89 4.18
N MET A 150 4.03 -5.34 4.43
CA MET A 150 3.12 -5.76 3.36
C MET A 150 2.82 -4.58 2.43
N LEU A 151 2.43 -3.42 2.95
CA LEU A 151 2.17 -2.21 2.17
C LEU A 151 3.39 -1.78 1.34
N ALA A 152 4.60 -1.87 1.92
CA ALA A 152 5.85 -1.58 1.21
C ALA A 152 6.12 -2.55 0.06
N ALA A 153 5.76 -3.84 0.21
CA ALA A 153 5.88 -4.85 -0.85
C ALA A 153 4.85 -4.65 -1.98
N PHE A 154 3.61 -4.25 -1.65
CA PHE A 154 2.58 -3.96 -2.65
C PHE A 154 2.81 -2.64 -3.40
N THR A 155 3.45 -1.66 -2.77
CA THR A 155 3.70 -0.34 -3.38
C THR A 155 4.37 -0.41 -4.77
N PRO A 156 5.50 -1.11 -4.99
CA PRO A 156 6.11 -1.21 -6.31
C PRO A 156 5.25 -1.97 -7.32
N ILE A 157 4.47 -2.95 -6.87
CA ILE A 157 3.59 -3.75 -7.72
C ILE A 157 2.48 -2.86 -8.26
N VAL A 158 1.77 -2.15 -7.38
CA VAL A 158 0.67 -1.25 -7.78
C VAL A 158 1.21 -0.09 -8.63
N PHE A 159 2.37 0.46 -8.27
CA PHE A 159 2.99 1.53 -9.04
C PHE A 159 3.31 1.14 -10.49
N ALA A 160 3.59 -0.14 -10.77
CA ALA A 160 3.84 -0.62 -12.13
C ALA A 160 2.63 -0.48 -13.07
N PHE A 161 1.43 -0.35 -12.52
CA PHE A 161 0.19 -0.11 -13.28
C PHE A 161 -0.15 1.39 -13.44
N CYS A 162 0.59 2.28 -12.77
CA CYS A 162 0.39 3.72 -12.87
C CYS A 162 1.15 4.34 -14.05
N ASP A 163 0.63 5.43 -14.62
CA ASP A 163 1.35 6.22 -15.62
C ASP A 163 2.51 6.98 -14.97
N VAL A 164 3.74 6.58 -15.31
CA VAL A 164 5.00 7.16 -14.80
C VAL A 164 5.20 8.64 -15.17
N LYS A 165 4.48 9.16 -16.17
CA LYS A 165 4.51 10.60 -16.53
C LYS A 165 3.72 11.46 -15.57
N LEU A 166 2.65 10.90 -14.98
CA LEU A 166 1.71 11.60 -14.11
C LEU A 166 1.92 11.26 -12.63
N VAL A 167 2.41 10.07 -12.31
CA VAL A 167 2.61 9.56 -10.96
C VAL A 167 4.10 9.24 -10.74
N ASN A 168 4.69 9.80 -9.69
CA ASN A 168 6.10 9.53 -9.35
C ASN A 168 6.18 8.49 -8.22
N LYS A 169 7.21 7.64 -8.26
CA LYS A 169 7.42 6.63 -7.20
C LYS A 169 7.68 7.25 -5.83
N ARG A 170 8.23 8.47 -5.78
CA ARG A 170 8.58 9.14 -4.51
C ARG A 170 7.36 9.65 -3.74
N ASN A 171 6.29 10.01 -4.44
CA ASN A 171 5.09 10.60 -3.84
C ASN A 171 3.88 9.66 -3.83
N PHE A 172 4.05 8.43 -4.32
CA PHE A 172 3.05 7.37 -4.32
C PHE A 172 3.30 6.35 -3.20
N LYS A 173 2.25 5.97 -2.47
CA LYS A 173 2.28 4.93 -1.43
C LYS A 173 0.98 4.15 -1.39
N VAL A 174 1.05 2.84 -1.19
CA VAL A 174 -0.13 2.03 -0.83
C VAL A 174 -0.37 2.18 0.67
N ILE A 175 -1.58 2.56 1.05
CA ILE A 175 -1.94 2.86 2.45
C ILE A 175 -2.81 1.77 3.08
N SER A 176 -3.49 0.98 2.26
CA SER A 176 -4.29 -0.14 2.74
C SER A 176 -4.37 -1.23 1.68
N VAL A 177 -4.35 -2.48 2.14
CA VAL A 177 -4.64 -3.67 1.33
C VAL A 177 -5.64 -4.50 2.12
N THR A 178 -6.79 -4.77 1.50
CA THR A 178 -7.85 -5.62 2.01
C THR A 178 -7.70 -6.99 1.38
N LEU A 179 -7.31 -7.98 2.18
CA LEU A 179 -7.20 -9.37 1.75
C LEU A 179 -8.53 -10.09 1.95
N PRO A 180 -8.92 -10.96 1.02
CA PRO A 180 -10.10 -11.78 1.20
C PRO A 180 -9.91 -12.82 2.30
N SER A 181 -11.01 -13.21 2.97
CA SER A 181 -11.01 -14.35 3.87
C SER A 181 -10.78 -15.64 3.07
N LEU A 182 -9.72 -16.38 3.39
CA LEU A 182 -9.38 -17.64 2.73
C LEU A 182 -10.14 -18.85 3.28
N LYS A 183 -10.90 -18.68 4.37
CA LYS A 183 -11.61 -19.77 5.07
C LYS A 183 -13.08 -19.91 4.69
N GLN A 184 -13.66 -18.88 4.09
CA GLN A 184 -15.10 -18.83 3.83
C GLN A 184 -15.32 -18.99 2.32
N ASP A 185 -16.05 -20.03 1.93
CA ASP A 185 -16.49 -20.23 0.56
C ASP A 185 -17.62 -19.23 0.26
N GLY A 186 -17.26 -18.09 -0.34
CA GLY A 186 -18.17 -16.97 -0.58
C GLY A 186 -17.54 -15.87 -1.46
N GLU A 187 -18.22 -14.73 -1.60
CA GLU A 187 -17.71 -13.57 -2.35
C GLU A 187 -16.49 -12.97 -1.64
N ALA A 188 -15.31 -13.46 -2.01
CA ALA A 188 -14.04 -12.93 -1.58
C ALA A 188 -13.76 -11.61 -2.29
N PHE A 189 -13.60 -10.52 -1.55
CA PHE A 189 -13.20 -9.22 -2.12
C PHE A 189 -11.75 -8.91 -1.80
N PHE A 190 -11.03 -8.44 -2.80
CA PHE A 190 -9.70 -7.88 -2.66
C PHE A 190 -9.77 -6.38 -2.92
N GLY A 191 -9.09 -5.59 -2.09
CA GLY A 191 -9.11 -4.14 -2.21
C GLY A 191 -7.73 -3.53 -2.00
N ILE A 192 -7.43 -2.49 -2.77
CA ILE A 192 -6.20 -1.71 -2.61
C ILE A 192 -6.58 -0.24 -2.48
N GLU A 193 -5.99 0.43 -1.50
CA GLU A 193 -6.04 1.88 -1.39
C GLU A 193 -4.64 2.47 -1.51
N ALA A 194 -4.49 3.42 -2.43
CA ALA A 194 -3.25 4.14 -2.64
C ALA A 194 -3.44 5.64 -2.44
N GLN A 195 -2.35 6.27 -2.03
CA GLN A 195 -2.24 7.68 -1.79
C GLN A 195 -1.14 8.28 -2.68
N LEU A 196 -1.42 9.46 -3.20
CA LEU A 196 -0.48 10.28 -3.95
C LEU A 196 -0.41 11.68 -3.35
N ILE A 197 0.80 12.15 -3.06
CA ILE A 197 1.04 13.52 -2.62
C ILE A 197 1.37 14.37 -3.85
N TYR A 198 0.47 15.27 -4.22
CA TYR A 198 0.64 16.13 -5.39
C TYR A 198 0.96 17.56 -4.96
N GLN A 199 2.04 18.11 -5.51
CA GLN A 199 2.46 19.50 -5.28
C GLN A 199 1.77 20.37 -6.33
N LEU A 200 0.96 21.34 -5.90
CA LEU A 200 0.26 22.24 -6.81
C LEU A 200 1.27 23.21 -7.43
N PRO A 201 1.32 23.35 -8.77
CA PRO A 201 2.21 24.29 -9.44
C PRO A 201 1.63 25.72 -9.42
N ILE A 202 1.31 26.22 -8.24
CA ILE A 202 0.84 27.59 -8.05
C ILE A 202 2.07 28.51 -7.93
N PRO A 203 2.16 29.59 -8.70
CA PRO A 203 3.25 30.54 -8.53
C PRO A 203 3.18 31.15 -7.11
N PHE A 204 4.33 31.30 -6.45
CA PHE A 204 4.50 31.93 -5.13
C PHE A 204 3.99 31.14 -3.91
N MET A 205 3.38 29.96 -4.07
CA MET A 205 2.91 29.15 -2.93
C MET A 205 3.12 27.65 -3.16
N SER A 206 3.74 26.97 -2.19
CA SER A 206 4.02 25.52 -2.24
C SER A 206 2.96 24.72 -1.47
N GLN A 207 1.74 24.66 -2.00
CA GLN A 207 0.66 23.86 -1.41
C GLN A 207 0.71 22.43 -1.93
N THR A 208 0.47 21.47 -1.03
CA THR A 208 0.37 20.05 -1.37
C THR A 208 -1.03 19.52 -1.10
N ILE A 209 -1.55 18.73 -2.03
CA ILE A 209 -2.80 17.99 -1.85
C ILE A 209 -2.51 16.50 -1.74
N VAL A 210 -3.35 15.80 -1.01
CA VAL A 210 -3.29 14.35 -0.85
C VAL A 210 -4.46 13.72 -1.59
N LEU A 211 -4.16 12.99 -2.66
CA LEU A 211 -5.14 12.24 -3.42
C LEU A 211 -5.16 10.80 -2.91
N LYS A 212 -6.34 10.30 -2.55
CA LYS A 212 -6.54 8.91 -2.13
C LYS A 212 -7.52 8.24 -3.08
N LYS A 213 -7.18 7.04 -3.54
CA LYS A 213 -8.03 6.24 -4.43
C LYS A 213 -8.02 4.79 -4.01
N ARG A 214 -9.18 4.16 -4.21
CA ARG A 214 -9.43 2.79 -3.80
C ARG A 214 -10.03 2.00 -4.96
N GLY A 215 -9.50 0.80 -5.16
CA GLY A 215 -10.05 -0.21 -6.06
C GLY A 215 -10.53 -1.40 -5.23
N TYR A 216 -11.68 -1.95 -5.60
CA TYR A 216 -12.19 -3.22 -5.09
C TYR A 216 -12.52 -4.13 -6.25
N GLU A 217 -12.10 -5.37 -6.14
CA GLU A 217 -12.41 -6.40 -7.13
C GLU A 217 -12.80 -7.70 -6.43
N ARG A 218 -13.64 -8.50 -7.08
CA ARG A 218 -13.91 -9.87 -6.63
C ARG A 218 -12.66 -10.71 -6.84
N ALA A 219 -12.11 -11.24 -5.75
CA ALA A 219 -11.03 -12.20 -5.79
C ALA A 219 -11.54 -13.53 -6.32
N TRP A 220 -10.84 -14.09 -7.31
CA TRP A 220 -11.10 -15.45 -7.73
C TRP A 220 -10.41 -16.39 -6.74
N VAL A 221 -11.20 -16.95 -5.83
CA VAL A 221 -10.72 -17.88 -4.79
C VAL A 221 -11.00 -19.35 -5.15
N GLY A 222 -11.42 -19.62 -6.38
CA GLY A 222 -11.80 -20.97 -6.82
C GLY A 222 -13.18 -21.36 -6.30
N ALA A 223 -13.94 -22.03 -7.17
CA ALA A 223 -15.18 -22.70 -6.81
C ALA A 223 -14.88 -24.07 -6.17
#